data_AF-A0A2M7XQG0-F1
#
_entry.id   AF-A0A2M7XQG0-F1
#
_cell.length_a   1.000
_cell.length_b   1.000
_cell.length_c   1.000
_cell.angle_alpha   90.00
_cell.angle_beta   90.00
_cell.angle_gamma   90.00
#
_symmetry.space_group_name_H-M   'P 1'
#
loop_
_entity.id
_entity.type
_entity.pdbx_description
1 polymer ?
#
loop_
_entity_poly.entity_id
_entity_poly.type
_entity_poly.pdbx_seq_one_letter_code
_entity_poly.pdbx_strand_id
1 'polypeptide(L)'
;LDGEEILTPYYDFKSGKRYLDRTPMRVAKNEIILIDSLHGLYGAMTAGIAPEAIFKVYIETLLQMKGPNNKFIRWTDLRLMRRMVRDSMHRGYAPEQTLTHWHYVRSAELQHIIPAVNSADYVVNGAVPYELPIMRPRLLEYFREWEKKYADDPRRADAYVRAKRVRELLEMVTPVEDESSIPATSHIREFIGGLAYDVH
;
A
#
# COMPACT_ATOMS: atom_id res chain seq x y z
N LEU A 1 -27.00 4.75 -12.60
CA LEU A 1 -26.62 3.36 -13.00
C LEU A 1 -27.48 2.92 -14.18
N ASP A 2 -27.99 3.87 -14.96
CA ASP A 2 -29.12 3.67 -15.85
C ASP A 2 -28.72 3.10 -17.23
N GLY A 3 -27.48 2.61 -17.35
CA GLY A 3 -26.93 2.05 -18.58
C GLY A 3 -26.54 3.06 -19.65
N GLU A 4 -26.61 4.35 -19.32
CA GLU A 4 -26.23 5.44 -20.24
C GLU A 4 -24.72 5.50 -20.49
N GLU A 5 -24.35 5.90 -21.70
CA GLU A 5 -22.95 6.17 -22.03
C GLU A 5 -22.51 7.50 -21.41
N ILE A 6 -21.34 7.48 -20.77
CA ILE A 6 -20.70 8.67 -20.21
C ILE A 6 -19.29 8.82 -20.77
N LEU A 7 -18.76 10.05 -20.73
CA LEU A 7 -17.37 10.32 -21.04
C LEU A 7 -16.58 10.45 -19.73
N THR A 8 -15.75 9.45 -19.43
CA THR A 8 -14.93 9.45 -18.22
C THR A 8 -13.68 10.33 -18.39
N PRO A 9 -13.20 10.97 -17.31
CA PRO A 9 -11.95 11.71 -17.35
C PRO A 9 -10.77 10.75 -17.48
N TYR A 10 -9.72 11.21 -18.15
CA TYR A 10 -8.46 10.50 -18.30
C TYR A 10 -7.33 11.29 -17.63
N TYR A 11 -6.52 10.61 -16.83
CA TYR A 11 -5.33 11.20 -16.22
C TYR A 11 -4.07 10.65 -16.87
N ASP A 12 -3.26 11.53 -17.45
CA ASP A 12 -1.95 11.19 -18.00
C ASP A 12 -0.90 11.25 -16.88
N PHE A 13 -0.40 10.10 -16.45
CA PHE A 13 0.64 10.00 -15.42
C PHE A 13 2.01 10.50 -15.90
N LYS A 14 2.29 10.47 -17.20
CA LYS A 14 3.57 10.97 -17.76
C LYS A 14 3.58 12.49 -17.78
N SER A 15 2.48 13.11 -18.20
CA SER A 15 2.38 14.58 -18.27
C SER A 15 1.83 15.23 -17.01
N GLY A 16 1.27 14.45 -16.08
CA GLY A 16 0.59 14.95 -14.88
C GLY A 16 -0.67 15.77 -15.15
N LYS A 17 -1.35 15.55 -16.29
CA LYS A 17 -2.52 16.35 -16.71
C LYS A 17 -3.79 15.52 -16.72
N ARG A 18 -4.90 16.14 -16.30
CA ARG A 18 -6.25 15.58 -16.40
C ARG A 18 -6.94 16.14 -17.64
N TYR A 19 -7.52 15.24 -18.43
CA TYR A 19 -8.39 15.55 -19.55
C TYR A 19 -9.80 15.11 -19.19
N LEU A 20 -10.76 16.01 -19.29
CA LEU A 20 -12.16 15.69 -19.04
C LEU A 20 -12.79 15.10 -20.30
N ASP A 21 -13.90 14.39 -20.12
CA ASP A 21 -14.79 13.92 -21.18
C ASP A 21 -14.08 13.17 -22.32
N ARG A 22 -13.11 12.32 -21.99
CA ARG A 22 -12.21 11.72 -22.98
C ARG A 22 -12.62 10.32 -23.41
N THR A 23 -13.02 9.49 -22.46
CA THR A 23 -13.14 8.05 -22.70
C THR A 23 -14.60 7.63 -22.57
N PRO A 24 -15.27 7.27 -23.68
CA PRO A 24 -16.61 6.70 -23.64
C PRO A 24 -16.62 5.43 -22.80
N MET A 25 -17.58 5.35 -21.89
CA MET A 25 -17.79 4.20 -21.03
C MET A 25 -19.30 3.98 -20.89
N ARG A 26 -19.72 2.73 -21.05
CA ARG A 26 -21.08 2.28 -20.81
C ARG A 26 -21.02 0.95 -20.09
N VAL A 27 -21.85 0.79 -19.08
CA VAL A 27 -21.93 -0.44 -18.27
C VAL A 27 -23.10 -1.26 -18.76
N ALA A 28 -22.86 -2.51 -19.18
CA ALA A 28 -23.92 -3.42 -19.56
C ALA A 28 -24.65 -3.96 -18.31
N LYS A 29 -25.86 -4.52 -18.52
CA LYS A 29 -26.75 -4.98 -17.42
C LYS A 29 -26.11 -5.95 -16.43
N ASN A 30 -25.11 -6.73 -16.85
CA ASN A 30 -24.43 -7.74 -16.04
C ASN A 30 -22.97 -7.40 -15.74
N GLU A 31 -22.57 -6.15 -15.93
CA GLU A 31 -21.23 -5.67 -15.62
C GLU A 31 -21.21 -4.92 -14.28
N ILE A 32 -20.05 -4.92 -13.64
CA ILE A 32 -19.82 -4.20 -12.39
C ILE A 32 -18.84 -3.05 -12.64
N ILE A 33 -19.03 -1.96 -11.90
CA ILE A 33 -18.05 -0.87 -11.84
C ILE A 33 -17.11 -1.17 -10.68
N LEU A 34 -15.84 -1.42 -11.00
CA LEU A 34 -14.78 -1.52 -9.99
C LEU A 34 -14.08 -0.17 -9.86
N ILE A 35 -14.10 0.41 -8.66
CA ILE A 35 -13.42 1.67 -8.36
C ILE A 35 -12.27 1.38 -7.39
N ASP A 36 -11.04 1.39 -7.90
CA ASP A 36 -9.85 1.42 -7.06
C ASP A 36 -9.52 2.88 -6.68
N SER A 37 -9.69 3.22 -5.41
CA SER A 37 -9.56 4.59 -4.92
C SER A 37 -9.10 4.65 -3.47
N LEU A 38 -8.19 5.59 -3.18
CA LEU A 38 -7.80 5.96 -1.81
C LEU A 38 -8.98 6.51 -1.00
N HIS A 39 -10.01 7.02 -1.67
CA HIS A 39 -11.22 7.56 -1.05
C HIS A 39 -12.44 6.68 -1.30
N GLY A 40 -12.25 5.41 -1.65
CA GLY A 40 -13.34 4.48 -2.00
C GLY A 40 -14.40 4.32 -0.91
N LEU A 41 -14.03 4.54 0.35
CA LEU A 41 -14.93 4.47 1.52
C LEU A 41 -15.57 5.81 1.89
N TYR A 42 -15.23 6.90 1.17
CA TYR A 42 -15.79 8.22 1.45
C TYR A 42 -17.22 8.30 0.90
N GLY A 43 -18.22 8.36 1.78
CA GLY A 43 -19.63 8.23 1.40
C GLY A 43 -20.12 9.26 0.37
N ALA A 44 -19.52 10.46 0.31
CA ALA A 44 -19.90 11.44 -0.70
C ALA A 44 -19.50 11.04 -2.13
N MET A 45 -18.53 10.12 -2.29
CA MET A 45 -18.11 9.59 -3.60
C MET A 45 -19.24 8.84 -4.30
N THR A 46 -20.12 8.19 -3.52
CA THR A 46 -21.25 7.40 -4.02
C THR A 46 -22.59 8.01 -3.63
N ALA A 47 -22.62 9.32 -3.39
CA ALA A 47 -23.86 10.03 -3.07
C ALA A 47 -24.88 9.87 -4.22
N GLY A 48 -26.10 9.47 -3.88
CA GLY A 48 -27.16 9.22 -4.87
C GLY A 48 -27.21 7.80 -5.43
N ILE A 49 -26.27 6.92 -5.05
CA ILE A 49 -26.35 5.48 -5.33
C ILE A 49 -26.98 4.77 -4.14
N ALA A 50 -27.93 3.87 -4.42
CA ALA A 50 -28.59 3.08 -3.38
C ALA A 50 -27.56 2.19 -2.65
N PRO A 51 -27.54 2.16 -1.30
CA PRO A 51 -26.53 1.41 -0.53
C PRO A 51 -26.43 -0.07 -0.91
N GLU A 52 -27.55 -0.71 -1.26
CA GLU A 52 -27.63 -2.11 -1.68
C GLU A 52 -26.94 -2.40 -3.03
N ALA A 53 -26.68 -1.36 -3.83
CA ALA A 53 -25.93 -1.47 -5.08
C ALA A 53 -24.42 -1.26 -4.89
N ILE A 54 -23.97 -1.02 -3.66
CA ILE A 54 -22.59 -0.70 -3.33
C ILE A 54 -22.02 -1.82 -2.45
N PHE A 55 -20.86 -2.33 -2.83
CA PHE A 55 -20.08 -3.23 -1.99
C PHE A 55 -18.68 -2.65 -1.78
N LYS A 56 -18.36 -2.32 -0.53
CA LYS A 56 -17.11 -1.67 -0.12
C LYS A 56 -16.11 -2.70 0.38
N VAL A 57 -14.97 -2.77 -0.30
CA VAL A 57 -13.85 -3.62 0.11
C VAL A 57 -12.72 -2.74 0.64
N TYR A 58 -12.19 -3.10 1.81
CA TYR A 58 -10.96 -2.52 2.36
C TYR A 58 -9.85 -3.57 2.37
N ILE A 59 -8.71 -3.27 1.77
CA ILE A 59 -7.55 -4.16 1.71
C ILE A 59 -6.44 -3.59 2.58
N GLU A 60 -5.90 -4.39 3.50
CA GLU A 60 -4.84 -3.95 4.40
C GLU A 60 -3.89 -5.09 4.80
N THR A 61 -2.63 -4.77 5.12
CA THR A 61 -1.62 -5.74 5.56
C THR A 61 -1.68 -5.94 7.08
N LEU A 62 -2.80 -6.48 7.57
CA LEU A 62 -3.08 -6.70 8.99
C LEU A 62 -2.34 -7.92 9.54
N LEU A 63 -1.01 -7.86 9.61
CA LEU A 63 -0.21 -8.93 10.21
C LEU A 63 -0.44 -9.00 11.73
N GLN A 64 -1.13 -10.04 12.19
CA GLN A 64 -1.43 -10.26 13.62
C GLN A 64 -0.30 -11.04 14.33
N MET A 65 0.95 -10.68 14.07
CA MET A 65 2.12 -11.28 14.72
C MET A 65 2.71 -10.33 15.76
N LYS A 66 3.29 -10.93 16.82
CA LYS A 66 4.01 -10.20 17.84
C LYS A 66 5.51 -10.44 17.71
N GLY A 67 6.29 -9.40 17.99
CA GLY A 67 7.73 -9.53 18.13
C GLY A 67 8.13 -10.16 19.46
N PRO A 68 9.44 -10.37 19.70
CA PRO A 68 9.98 -10.94 20.94
C PRO A 68 9.60 -10.16 22.21
N ASN A 69 9.35 -8.85 22.08
CA ASN A 69 8.88 -7.99 23.17
C ASN A 69 7.36 -8.09 23.42
N ASN A 70 6.67 -9.09 22.85
CA ASN A 70 5.23 -9.31 22.94
C ASN A 70 4.37 -8.13 22.44
N LYS A 71 4.94 -7.21 21.65
CA LYS A 71 4.22 -6.13 20.97
C LYS A 71 3.82 -6.56 19.57
N PHE A 72 2.62 -6.18 19.16
CA PHE A 72 2.19 -6.40 17.78
C PHE A 72 3.07 -5.62 16.81
N ILE A 73 3.42 -6.28 15.72
CA ILE A 73 4.08 -5.66 14.57
C ILE A 73 3.09 -4.66 13.96
N ARG A 74 3.57 -3.46 13.65
CA ARG A 74 2.71 -2.42 13.08
C ARG A 74 2.44 -2.76 11.62
N TRP A 75 1.17 -2.93 11.26
CA TRP A 75 0.77 -3.10 9.85
C TRP A 75 1.28 -1.97 8.94
N THR A 76 1.42 -0.76 9.50
CA THR A 76 1.97 0.39 8.78
C THR A 76 3.43 0.23 8.38
N ASP A 77 4.22 -0.55 9.13
CA ASP A 77 5.61 -0.82 8.80
C ASP A 77 5.70 -1.83 7.64
N LEU A 78 4.76 -2.79 7.54
CA LEU A 78 4.65 -3.67 6.36
C LEU A 78 4.32 -2.84 5.11
N ARG A 79 3.31 -1.98 5.18
CA ARG A 79 2.95 -1.09 4.06
C ARG A 79 4.09 -0.19 3.63
N LEU A 80 4.86 0.35 4.59
CA LEU A 80 6.05 1.16 4.31
C LEU A 80 7.05 0.35 3.47
N MET A 81 7.37 -0.87 3.90
CA MET A 81 8.33 -1.74 3.22
C MET A 81 7.86 -2.12 1.82
N ARG A 82 6.59 -2.53 1.66
CA ARG A 82 5.99 -2.77 0.33
C ARG A 82 6.09 -1.56 -0.58
N ARG A 83 5.77 -0.37 -0.06
CA ARG A 83 5.87 0.87 -0.82
C ARG A 83 7.31 1.20 -1.22
N MET A 84 8.27 1.02 -0.32
CA MET A 84 9.70 1.23 -0.62
C MET A 84 10.17 0.34 -1.76
N VAL A 85 9.87 -0.96 -1.70
CA VAL A 85 10.29 -1.91 -2.73
C VAL A 85 9.59 -1.61 -4.07
N ARG A 86 8.26 -1.39 -4.04
CA ARG A 86 7.49 -1.07 -5.24
C ARG A 86 7.96 0.23 -5.90
N ASP A 87 8.11 1.31 -5.13
CA ASP A 87 8.46 2.63 -5.67
C ASP A 87 9.92 2.64 -6.20
N SER A 88 10.81 1.85 -5.60
CA SER A 88 12.17 1.63 -6.11
C SER A 88 12.16 0.92 -7.48
N MET A 89 11.42 -0.20 -7.60
CA MET A 89 11.37 -0.98 -8.84
C MET A 89 10.66 -0.25 -10.00
N HIS A 90 9.53 0.41 -9.73
CA HIS A 90 8.66 0.90 -10.80
C HIS A 90 8.81 2.39 -11.10
N ARG A 91 9.37 3.18 -10.17
CA ARG A 91 9.35 4.64 -10.27
C ARG A 91 10.74 5.29 -10.17
N GLY A 92 11.79 4.50 -9.93
CA GLY A 92 13.15 5.02 -9.74
C GLY A 92 13.31 5.91 -8.51
N TYR A 93 12.37 5.86 -7.57
CA TYR A 93 12.44 6.63 -6.32
C TYR A 93 13.40 5.92 -5.36
N ALA A 94 14.32 6.68 -4.76
CA ALA A 94 15.15 6.15 -3.70
C ALA A 94 14.27 5.77 -2.49
N PRO A 95 14.41 4.57 -1.90
CA PRO A 95 13.65 4.14 -0.71
C PRO A 95 13.64 5.17 0.45
N GLU A 96 14.69 5.99 0.54
CA GLU A 96 14.82 7.08 1.51
C GLU A 96 13.72 8.14 1.38
N GLN A 97 13.31 8.48 0.15
CA GLN A 97 12.23 9.43 -0.08
C GLN A 97 10.92 8.90 0.52
N THR A 98 10.64 7.61 0.37
CA THR A 98 9.48 6.98 1.01
C THR A 98 9.56 7.05 2.53
N LEU A 99 10.73 6.77 3.13
CA LEU A 99 10.92 6.88 4.59
C LEU A 99 10.54 8.28 5.10
N THR A 100 11.10 9.31 4.45
CA THR A 100 10.99 10.70 4.88
C THR A 100 9.60 11.30 4.64
N HIS A 101 8.88 10.87 3.60
CA HIS A 101 7.53 11.37 3.29
C HIS A 101 6.39 10.59 3.94
N TRP A 102 6.66 9.44 4.56
CA TRP A 102 5.61 8.56 5.09
C TRP A 102 4.70 9.22 6.14
N HIS A 103 5.18 10.23 6.88
CA HIS A 103 4.33 10.98 7.80
C HIS A 103 3.19 11.71 7.08
N TYR A 104 3.40 12.26 5.88
CA TYR A 104 2.32 12.86 5.08
C TYR A 104 1.28 11.83 4.67
N VAL A 105 1.74 10.65 4.24
CA VAL A 105 0.87 9.53 3.88
C VAL A 105 0.01 9.12 5.09
N ARG A 106 0.64 8.96 6.26
CA ARG A 106 -0.06 8.58 7.49
C ARG A 106 -1.05 9.63 7.97
N SER A 107 -0.71 10.91 7.89
CA SER A 107 -1.63 11.99 8.26
C SER A 107 -2.86 12.00 7.35
N ALA A 108 -2.68 11.89 6.03
CA ALA A 108 -3.78 11.81 5.09
C ALA A 108 -4.67 10.57 5.32
N GLU A 109 -4.07 9.42 5.59
CA GLU A 109 -4.82 8.20 5.92
C GLU A 109 -5.66 8.35 7.18
N LEU A 110 -5.08 8.89 8.25
CA LEU A 110 -5.79 9.12 9.51
C LEU A 110 -6.94 10.11 9.37
N GLN A 111 -6.84 11.06 8.46
CA GLN A 111 -7.88 12.06 8.20
C GLN A 111 -8.98 11.54 7.27
N HIS A 112 -8.62 10.77 6.24
CA HIS A 112 -9.52 10.52 5.11
C HIS A 112 -9.89 9.05 4.89
N ILE A 113 -9.11 8.10 5.41
CA ILE A 113 -9.32 6.67 5.17
C ILE A 113 -9.76 5.98 6.45
N ILE A 114 -8.94 6.06 7.51
CA ILE A 114 -9.15 5.34 8.76
C ILE A 114 -10.53 5.58 9.39
N PRO A 115 -11.08 6.81 9.42
CA PRO A 115 -12.41 7.04 9.98
C PRO A 115 -13.54 6.29 9.25
N ALA A 116 -13.35 5.99 7.97
CA ALA A 116 -14.36 5.34 7.13
C ALA A 116 -14.17 3.82 7.03
N VAL A 117 -13.08 3.24 7.56
CA VAL A 117 -12.78 1.79 7.43
C VAL A 117 -13.88 0.91 8.01
N ASN A 118 -14.53 1.32 9.11
CA ASN A 118 -15.63 0.57 9.72
C ASN A 118 -16.91 0.55 8.86
N SER A 119 -16.96 1.32 7.78
CA SER A 119 -18.05 1.27 6.81
C SER A 119 -17.81 0.23 5.71
N ALA A 120 -16.65 -0.43 5.65
CA ALA A 120 -16.38 -1.47 4.67
C ALA A 120 -17.27 -2.70 4.94
N ASP A 121 -17.81 -3.27 3.87
CA ASP A 121 -18.62 -4.50 3.93
C ASP A 121 -17.72 -5.74 4.08
N TYR A 122 -16.48 -5.66 3.57
CA TYR A 122 -15.49 -6.71 3.74
C TYR A 122 -14.07 -6.15 3.89
N VAL A 123 -13.29 -6.77 4.77
CA VAL A 123 -11.87 -6.48 4.97
C VAL A 123 -11.03 -7.66 4.49
N VAL A 124 -10.19 -7.42 3.48
CA VAL A 124 -9.24 -8.38 2.97
C VAL A 124 -7.90 -8.15 3.66
N ASN A 125 -7.43 -9.14 4.43
CA ASN A 125 -6.10 -9.12 5.00
C ASN A 125 -5.08 -9.60 3.97
N GLY A 126 -4.31 -8.66 3.41
CA GLY A 126 -3.24 -8.94 2.46
C GLY A 126 -1.88 -9.23 3.10
N ALA A 127 -1.76 -9.36 4.43
CA ALA A 127 -0.49 -9.71 5.06
C ALA A 127 -0.09 -11.17 4.75
N VAL A 128 1.20 -11.41 4.50
CA VAL A 128 1.74 -12.78 4.42
C VAL A 128 2.72 -13.02 5.59
N PRO A 129 2.62 -14.14 6.33
CA PRO A 129 3.43 -14.38 7.53
C PRO A 129 4.94 -14.37 7.28
N TYR A 130 5.36 -14.71 6.07
CA TYR A 130 6.75 -14.82 5.65
C TYR A 130 7.31 -13.53 5.01
N GLU A 131 6.56 -12.42 5.05
CA GLU A 131 6.97 -11.16 4.42
C GLU A 131 8.23 -10.55 5.07
N LEU A 132 8.34 -10.58 6.39
CA LEU A 132 9.47 -9.96 7.09
C LEU A 132 10.81 -10.62 6.74
N PRO A 133 10.95 -11.96 6.75
CA PRO A 133 12.15 -12.65 6.25
C PRO A 133 12.59 -12.24 4.83
N ILE A 134 11.64 -11.96 3.94
CA ILE A 134 11.87 -11.56 2.55
C ILE A 134 12.28 -10.08 2.47
N MET A 135 11.64 -9.22 3.26
CA MET A 135 11.95 -7.79 3.27
C MET A 135 13.30 -7.49 3.92
N ARG A 136 13.76 -8.34 4.85
CA ARG A 136 15.03 -8.20 5.56
C ARG A 136 16.23 -8.00 4.61
N PRO A 137 16.57 -8.93 3.71
CA PRO A 137 17.74 -8.77 2.82
C PRO A 137 17.63 -7.56 1.89
N ARG A 138 16.41 -7.07 1.60
CA ARG A 138 16.17 -5.93 0.72
C ARG A 138 16.32 -4.58 1.41
N LEU A 139 15.93 -4.49 2.68
CA LEU A 139 15.70 -3.20 3.35
C LEU A 139 16.54 -2.96 4.60
N LEU A 140 17.07 -4.00 5.25
CA LEU A 140 17.72 -3.87 6.55
C LEU A 140 18.90 -2.87 6.51
N GLU A 141 19.77 -2.97 5.51
CA GLU A 141 20.95 -2.09 5.41
C GLU A 141 20.57 -0.63 5.19
N TYR A 142 19.52 -0.35 4.42
CA TYR A 142 18.99 1.01 4.30
C TYR A 142 18.51 1.58 5.63
N PHE A 143 17.78 0.78 6.42
CA PHE A 143 17.32 1.23 7.74
C PHE A 143 18.47 1.45 8.73
N ARG A 144 19.54 0.64 8.66
CA ARG A 144 20.77 0.86 9.44
C ARG A 144 21.46 2.16 9.05
N GLU A 145 21.52 2.47 7.76
CA GLU A 145 22.07 3.73 7.26
C GLU A 145 21.24 4.92 7.76
N TRP A 146 19.92 4.88 7.59
CA TRP A 146 19.04 5.99 7.92
C TRP A 146 18.92 6.25 9.43
N GLU A 147 18.96 5.21 10.27
CA GLU A 147 19.03 5.40 11.72
C GLU A 147 20.26 6.23 12.11
N LYS A 148 21.44 5.93 11.53
CA LYS A 148 22.67 6.70 11.75
C LYS A 148 22.57 8.10 11.17
N LYS A 149 22.11 8.21 9.92
CA LYS A 149 22.01 9.48 9.18
C LYS A 149 21.10 10.50 9.87
N TYR A 150 20.02 10.05 10.49
CA TYR A 150 19.00 10.92 11.08
C TYR A 150 19.06 11.00 12.61
N ALA A 151 20.02 10.35 13.27
CA ALA A 151 20.13 10.31 14.74
C ALA A 151 20.11 11.69 15.39
N ASP A 152 20.80 12.65 14.77
CA ASP A 152 21.00 14.00 15.31
C ASP A 152 20.31 15.10 14.46
N ASP A 153 19.33 14.75 13.60
CA ASP A 153 18.55 15.74 12.83
C ASP A 153 17.13 15.89 13.39
N PRO A 154 16.84 16.97 14.15
CA PRO A 154 15.51 17.23 14.70
C PRO A 154 14.42 17.33 13.64
N ARG A 155 14.74 17.77 12.42
CA ARG A 155 13.78 17.89 11.30
C ARG A 155 13.41 16.52 10.72
N ARG A 156 14.17 15.47 11.07
CA ARG A 156 13.99 14.10 10.62
C ARG A 156 13.73 13.13 11.77
N ALA A 157 13.34 13.64 12.94
CA ALA A 157 13.04 12.82 14.11
C ALA A 157 12.03 11.68 13.84
N ASP A 158 10.97 11.92 13.05
CA ASP A 158 10.01 10.88 12.66
C ASP A 158 10.66 9.78 11.79
N ALA A 159 11.50 10.18 10.82
CA ALA A 159 12.23 9.25 9.97
C ALA A 159 13.23 8.42 10.79
N TYR A 160 13.96 9.04 11.72
CA TYR A 160 14.84 8.36 12.66
C TYR A 160 14.10 7.31 13.51
N VAL A 161 13.02 7.72 14.19
CA VAL A 161 12.23 6.81 15.05
C VAL A 161 11.66 5.63 14.24
N ARG A 162 11.24 5.88 13.00
CA ARG A 162 10.76 4.83 12.10
C ARG A 162 11.91 3.92 11.65
N ALA A 163 13.04 4.49 11.24
CA ALA A 163 14.17 3.72 10.76
C ALA A 163 14.70 2.78 11.84
N LYS A 164 14.91 3.30 13.05
CA LYS A 164 15.27 2.52 14.23
C LYS A 164 14.30 1.38 14.47
N ARG A 165 12.99 1.68 14.52
CA ARG A 165 11.95 0.67 14.79
C ARG A 165 11.92 -0.44 13.74
N VAL A 166 12.00 -0.09 12.45
CA VAL A 166 11.92 -1.09 11.38
C VAL A 166 13.22 -1.88 11.26
N ARG A 167 14.39 -1.26 11.48
CA ARG A 167 15.65 -1.99 11.64
C ARG A 167 15.52 -3.04 12.73
N GLU A 168 15.11 -2.65 13.94
CA GLU A 168 14.96 -3.58 15.08
C GLU A 168 14.04 -4.74 14.72
N LEU A 169 12.91 -4.46 14.06
CA LEU A 169 11.98 -5.49 13.59
C LEU A 169 12.64 -6.46 12.61
N LEU A 170 13.36 -5.96 11.61
CA LEU A 170 14.01 -6.80 10.59
C LEU A 170 15.19 -7.59 11.18
N GLU A 171 15.90 -7.05 12.17
CA GLU A 171 16.99 -7.76 12.85
C GLU A 171 16.51 -8.97 13.64
N MET A 172 15.24 -8.98 14.07
CA MET A 172 14.64 -10.08 14.84
C MET A 172 14.25 -11.30 14.00
N VAL A 173 14.20 -11.18 12.66
CA VAL A 173 13.74 -12.28 11.79
C VAL A 173 14.90 -12.92 11.03
N THR A 174 14.90 -14.24 10.90
CA THR A 174 15.85 -14.93 10.01
C THR A 174 15.55 -14.56 8.56
N PRO A 175 16.54 -14.15 7.74
CA PRO A 175 16.32 -13.84 6.33
C PRO A 175 15.96 -15.11 5.55
N VAL A 176 15.19 -14.93 4.47
CA VAL A 176 15.02 -15.93 3.42
C VAL A 176 15.84 -15.46 2.23
N GLU A 177 16.85 -16.25 1.83
CA GLU A 177 17.68 -15.97 0.65
C GLU A 177 17.16 -16.69 -0.60
N ASP A 178 16.62 -17.91 -0.43
CA ASP A 178 15.97 -18.66 -1.50
C ASP A 178 14.44 -18.49 -1.45
N GLU A 179 13.93 -17.76 -2.43
CA GLU A 179 12.52 -17.45 -2.59
C GLU A 179 11.80 -18.40 -3.57
N SER A 180 12.47 -19.46 -4.05
CA SER A 180 11.90 -20.42 -5.00
C SER A 180 10.63 -21.12 -4.48
N SER A 181 10.52 -21.27 -3.16
CA SER A 181 9.36 -21.88 -2.50
C SER A 181 8.09 -21.01 -2.51
N ILE A 182 8.20 -19.71 -2.83
CA ILE A 182 7.06 -18.81 -2.88
C ILE A 182 6.32 -19.02 -4.21
N PRO A 183 5.03 -19.39 -4.20
CA PRO A 183 4.29 -19.58 -5.43
C PRO A 183 4.26 -18.32 -6.29
N ALA A 184 4.34 -18.49 -7.61
CA ALA A 184 4.20 -17.38 -8.56
C ALA A 184 2.81 -16.72 -8.52
N THR A 185 1.82 -17.38 -7.91
CA THR A 185 0.47 -16.86 -7.65
C THR A 185 0.34 -16.06 -6.35
N SER A 186 1.40 -16.00 -5.52
CA SER A 186 1.38 -15.20 -4.30
C SER A 186 1.45 -13.71 -4.63
N HIS A 187 0.57 -12.89 -4.06
CA HIS A 187 0.55 -11.45 -4.30
C HIS A 187 1.82 -10.72 -3.83
N ILE A 188 2.62 -11.32 -2.94
CA ILE A 188 3.91 -10.74 -2.58
C ILE A 188 4.86 -10.63 -3.77
N ARG A 189 4.67 -11.47 -4.81
CA ARG A 189 5.46 -11.49 -6.05
C ARG A 189 5.35 -10.19 -6.85
N GLU A 190 4.31 -9.38 -6.62
CA GLU A 190 4.23 -8.00 -7.13
C GLU A 190 5.43 -7.16 -6.65
N PHE A 191 5.89 -7.39 -5.42
CA PHE A 191 6.98 -6.63 -4.81
C PHE A 191 8.35 -7.26 -5.04
N ILE A 192 8.43 -8.58 -5.14
CA ILE A 192 9.71 -9.31 -5.19
C ILE A 192 10.05 -9.90 -6.56
N GLY A 193 9.15 -9.77 -7.54
CA GLY A 193 9.29 -10.36 -8.87
C GLY A 193 8.88 -11.83 -8.94
N GLY A 194 8.63 -12.30 -10.16
CA GLY A 194 8.20 -13.69 -10.45
C GLY A 194 6.69 -13.93 -10.31
N LEU A 195 5.87 -12.89 -10.51
CA LEU A 195 4.42 -13.01 -10.51
C LEU A 195 3.96 -13.73 -11.80
N ALA A 196 3.04 -14.69 -11.68
CA ALA A 196 2.51 -15.43 -12.82
C ALA A 196 1.48 -14.64 -13.66
N TYR A 197 0.98 -13.53 -13.12
CA TYR A 197 -0.03 -12.69 -13.76
C TYR A 197 0.65 -11.52 -14.46
N ASP A 198 0.16 -11.21 -15.66
CA ASP A 198 0.46 -9.94 -16.30
C ASP A 198 -0.39 -8.84 -15.65
N VAL A 199 0.26 -7.87 -15.04
CA VAL A 199 -0.40 -6.78 -14.29
C VAL A 199 -0.27 -5.43 -15.00
N HIS A 200 0.14 -5.42 -16.28
CA HIS A 200 0.39 -4.20 -17.06
C HIS A 200 -0.23 -4.20 -18.46
#